data_AF-A0A2W1BTZ4-F1
#
_entry.id   AF-A0A2W1BTZ4-F1
#
_cell.length_a   1.000
_cell.length_b   1.000
_cell.length_c   1.000
_cell.angle_alpha   90.00
_cell.angle_beta   90.00
_cell.angle_gamma   90.00
#
_symmetry.space_group_name_H-M   'P 1'
#
loop_
_entity.id
_entity.type
_entity.pdbx_description
1 polymer ?
#
loop_
_entity_poly.entity_id
_entity_poly.type
_entity_poly.pdbx_seq_one_letter_code
_entity_poly.pdbx_strand_id
1 'polypeptide(L)'
;MHLIILLKSRKGNHANFVDLCQNMIIEDLPKCHLDDSECLRDLYEMVIKEIIENGLPEQDVPPMEPMVIENVTFNIHEVANLTIVEGMAKGIKECIVEKFSINITAGIGHQENTCDISVEGHYIMEAFSPLFKNFLGEEYMHGNGYGKSETENMHLIFDFPFNVIQHDDGEIYIKCIYDLIKYDYENREKVVYAADNIVVGDEDISELMVEMMNENWRIVMSTCAPPFMDKSVESYFKFVGFFFDSVPARHYIIEDLSPYLKP
;
A
#
# COMPACT_ATOMS: atom_id res chain seq x y z
N MET A 1 12.61 26.80 -20.54
CA MET A 1 11.24 26.77 -21.10
C MET A 1 10.32 26.44 -19.95
N HIS A 2 9.80 27.46 -19.26
CA HIS A 2 8.92 27.32 -18.10
C HIS A 2 7.48 27.48 -18.56
N LEU A 3 6.62 26.51 -18.25
CA LEU A 3 5.18 26.62 -18.50
C LEU A 3 4.50 27.05 -17.19
N ILE A 4 4.05 28.29 -17.19
CA ILE A 4 3.15 28.88 -16.21
C ILE A 4 1.72 28.52 -16.65
N ILE A 5 0.94 27.86 -15.80
CA ILE A 5 -0.52 27.74 -15.99
C ILE A 5 -1.22 28.64 -14.97
N LEU A 6 -1.99 29.58 -15.51
CA LEU A 6 -2.79 30.60 -14.84
C LEU A 6 -4.06 29.99 -14.23
N LEU A 7 -4.22 30.07 -12.90
CA LEU A 7 -5.53 29.89 -12.25
C LEU A 7 -6.21 31.26 -12.11
N LYS A 8 -7.34 31.41 -12.81
CA LYS A 8 -8.20 32.60 -12.77
C LYS A 8 -9.18 32.45 -11.60
N SER A 9 -8.97 33.27 -10.56
CA SER A 9 -9.92 33.47 -9.46
C SER A 9 -11.27 33.97 -9.97
N ARG A 10 -12.36 33.30 -9.58
CA ARG A 10 -13.72 33.86 -9.59
C ARG A 10 -14.30 33.76 -8.18
N LYS A 11 -14.36 34.91 -7.50
CA LYS A 11 -15.10 35.10 -6.25
C LYS A 11 -16.61 35.06 -6.51
N GLY A 12 -17.35 34.39 -5.62
CA GLY A 12 -18.72 34.75 -5.25
C GLY A 12 -19.79 33.71 -5.59
N ASN A 13 -20.05 32.78 -4.66
CA ASN A 13 -21.34 32.65 -3.98
C ASN A 13 -21.27 31.52 -2.94
N HIS A 14 -21.67 31.82 -1.70
CA HIS A 14 -21.85 30.85 -0.64
C HIS A 14 -22.98 29.88 -1.00
N ALA A 15 -22.62 28.68 -1.42
CA ALA A 15 -23.46 27.49 -1.40
C ALA A 15 -22.56 26.36 -0.90
N ASN A 16 -23.02 25.66 0.14
CA ASN A 16 -22.33 24.51 0.74
C ASN A 16 -21.93 23.53 -0.38
N PHE A 17 -20.63 23.28 -0.49
CA PHE A 17 -19.97 22.59 -1.61
C PHE A 17 -19.39 21.24 -1.12
N VAL A 18 -20.17 20.55 -0.32
CA VAL A 18 -19.96 19.19 0.18
C VAL A 18 -21.36 18.59 0.08
N ASP A 19 -21.70 17.71 -0.88
CA ASP A 19 -22.95 16.94 -0.71
C ASP A 19 -23.37 15.88 -1.74
N LEU A 20 -22.72 15.65 -2.89
CA LEU A 20 -23.42 14.84 -3.93
C LEU A 20 -22.83 13.47 -4.25
N CYS A 21 -21.57 13.16 -3.95
CA CYS A 21 -21.05 11.78 -3.97
C CYS A 21 -20.51 11.31 -2.61
N GLN A 22 -19.98 12.19 -1.76
CA GLN A 22 -19.62 11.85 -0.36
C GLN A 22 -20.81 11.34 0.46
N ASN A 23 -22.02 11.82 0.18
CA ASN A 23 -23.21 11.46 0.96
C ASN A 23 -23.65 10.00 0.82
N MET A 24 -23.36 9.36 -0.33
CA MET A 24 -23.84 7.99 -0.55
C MET A 24 -23.06 6.96 0.27
N ILE A 25 -21.78 7.23 0.56
CA ILE A 25 -20.95 6.32 1.39
C ILE A 25 -21.11 6.66 2.88
N ILE A 26 -21.13 7.95 3.25
CA ILE A 26 -21.08 8.37 4.66
C ILE A 26 -22.41 8.16 5.39
N GLU A 27 -23.57 8.34 4.72
CA GLU A 27 -24.88 8.18 5.37
C GLU A 27 -25.20 6.71 5.70
N ASP A 28 -24.65 5.77 4.94
CA ASP A 28 -24.91 4.35 5.06
C ASP A 28 -23.83 3.57 5.85
N LEU A 29 -22.85 4.27 6.44
CA LEU A 29 -21.81 3.60 7.24
C LEU A 29 -22.42 2.96 8.49
N PRO A 30 -22.10 1.67 8.77
CA PRO A 30 -22.41 1.09 10.06
C PRO A 30 -21.63 1.83 11.15
N LYS A 31 -22.30 2.14 12.25
CA LYS A 31 -21.65 2.68 13.45
C LYS A 31 -21.29 1.54 14.38
N CYS A 32 -20.04 1.55 14.84
CA CYS A 32 -19.50 0.49 15.68
C CYS A 32 -19.17 1.01 17.07
N HIS A 33 -19.31 0.11 18.04
CA HIS A 33 -18.68 0.28 19.34
C HIS A 33 -17.18 0.02 19.23
N LEU A 34 -16.36 0.76 19.99
CA LEU A 34 -14.91 0.57 19.99
C LEU A 34 -14.47 -0.83 20.45
N ASP A 35 -15.28 -1.52 21.25
CA ASP A 35 -15.03 -2.89 21.72
C ASP A 35 -15.64 -3.98 20.84
N ASP A 36 -16.35 -3.61 19.76
CA ASP A 36 -16.91 -4.53 18.78
C ASP A 36 -15.95 -4.69 17.59
N SER A 37 -14.98 -5.61 17.74
CA SER A 37 -13.99 -5.87 16.71
C SER A 37 -14.58 -6.41 15.40
N GLU A 38 -15.72 -7.11 15.44
CA GLU A 38 -16.36 -7.64 14.24
C GLU A 38 -17.00 -6.50 13.43
N CYS A 39 -17.73 -5.61 14.10
CA CYS A 39 -18.28 -4.42 13.45
C CYS A 39 -17.18 -3.53 12.87
N LEU A 40 -16.13 -3.25 13.64
CA LEU A 40 -15.03 -2.39 13.18
C LEU A 40 -14.30 -3.00 11.98
N ARG A 41 -14.09 -4.32 11.97
CA ARG A 41 -13.51 -5.04 10.82
C ARG A 41 -14.39 -4.90 9.59
N ASP A 42 -15.68 -5.17 9.70
CA ASP A 42 -16.60 -5.15 8.56
C ASP A 42 -16.75 -3.73 7.99
N LEU A 43 -16.84 -2.72 8.87
CA LEU A 43 -16.81 -1.31 8.51
C LEU A 43 -15.50 -0.96 7.77
N TYR A 44 -14.36 -1.32 8.34
CA TYR A 44 -13.06 -1.00 7.76
C TYR A 44 -12.90 -1.68 6.39
N GLU A 45 -13.21 -2.96 6.28
CA GLU A 45 -13.15 -3.69 5.00
C GLU A 45 -14.07 -3.07 3.94
N MET A 46 -15.30 -2.71 4.30
CA MET A 46 -16.24 -2.02 3.41
C MET A 46 -15.67 -0.71 2.88
N VAL A 47 -15.18 0.15 3.78
CA VAL A 47 -14.60 1.45 3.42
C VAL A 47 -13.38 1.27 2.52
N ILE A 48 -12.44 0.38 2.90
CA ILE A 48 -11.21 0.15 2.15
C ILE A 48 -11.51 -0.37 0.74
N LYS A 49 -12.42 -1.33 0.59
CA LYS A 49 -12.79 -1.86 -0.73
C LYS A 49 -13.38 -0.78 -1.64
N GLU A 50 -14.28 0.04 -1.09
CA GLU A 50 -14.91 1.13 -1.84
C GLU A 50 -13.88 2.16 -2.32
N ILE A 51 -12.98 2.62 -1.43
CA ILE A 51 -11.95 3.60 -1.83
C ILE A 51 -10.94 3.00 -2.81
N ILE A 52 -10.58 1.72 -2.68
CA ILE A 52 -9.64 1.07 -3.61
C ILE A 52 -10.25 0.98 -5.01
N GLU A 53 -11.53 0.60 -5.10
CA GLU A 53 -12.23 0.39 -6.37
C GLU A 53 -12.58 1.70 -7.07
N ASN A 54 -13.11 2.68 -6.33
CA ASN A 54 -13.70 3.88 -6.90
C ASN A 54 -12.86 5.14 -6.68
N GLY A 55 -11.83 5.07 -5.83
CA GLY A 55 -11.09 6.25 -5.38
C GLY A 55 -11.95 7.15 -4.50
N LEU A 56 -11.52 8.41 -4.36
CA LEU A 56 -12.32 9.50 -3.82
C LEU A 56 -12.26 10.68 -4.80
N PRO A 57 -13.11 10.69 -5.85
CA PRO A 57 -13.05 11.70 -6.91
C PRO A 57 -13.21 13.14 -6.39
N GLU A 58 -13.97 13.34 -5.31
CA GLU A 58 -14.14 14.66 -4.68
C GLU A 58 -12.84 15.20 -4.05
N GLN A 59 -11.88 14.34 -3.78
CA GLN A 59 -10.57 14.67 -3.23
C GLN A 59 -9.44 14.52 -4.25
N ASP A 60 -9.78 14.34 -5.54
CA ASP A 60 -8.83 14.02 -6.61
C ASP A 60 -7.99 12.76 -6.33
N VAL A 61 -8.54 11.82 -5.57
CA VAL A 61 -7.90 10.53 -5.26
C VAL A 61 -8.38 9.50 -6.28
N PRO A 62 -7.50 9.00 -7.17
CA PRO A 62 -7.88 7.97 -8.14
C PRO A 62 -8.09 6.60 -7.45
N PRO A 63 -8.74 5.64 -8.13
CA PRO A 63 -8.72 4.24 -7.71
C PRO A 63 -7.29 3.72 -7.49
N MET A 64 -7.14 2.77 -6.58
CA MET A 64 -5.86 2.13 -6.27
C MET A 64 -5.66 0.80 -6.99
N GLU A 65 -6.71 0.22 -7.58
CA GLU A 65 -6.66 -1.09 -8.25
C GLU A 65 -7.03 -0.96 -9.76
N PRO A 66 -6.14 -1.36 -10.69
CA PRO A 66 -4.75 -1.76 -10.47
C PRO A 66 -3.88 -0.58 -10.04
N MET A 67 -2.88 -0.85 -9.19
CA MET A 67 -1.94 0.17 -8.75
C MET A 67 -0.86 0.34 -9.81
N VAL A 68 -0.83 1.50 -10.47
CA VAL A 68 0.19 1.84 -11.47
C VAL A 68 1.50 2.22 -10.78
N ILE A 69 2.60 1.61 -11.21
CA ILE A 69 3.96 1.84 -10.70
C ILE A 69 4.81 2.38 -11.85
N GLU A 70 5.24 3.63 -11.76
CA GLU A 70 6.01 4.28 -12.82
C GLU A 70 7.33 4.84 -12.29
N ASN A 71 8.43 4.43 -12.91
CA ASN A 71 9.79 4.90 -12.64
C ASN A 71 10.19 4.85 -11.16
N VAL A 72 9.89 3.74 -10.49
CA VAL A 72 10.25 3.52 -9.08
C VAL A 72 11.47 2.63 -9.00
N THR A 73 12.52 3.10 -8.31
CA THR A 73 13.74 2.33 -8.06
C THR A 73 13.79 1.83 -6.62
N PHE A 74 14.02 0.54 -6.46
CA PHE A 74 14.24 -0.17 -5.21
C PHE A 74 15.71 -0.54 -5.10
N ASN A 75 16.35 -0.17 -3.98
CA ASN A 75 17.70 -0.59 -3.66
C ASN A 75 17.64 -1.84 -2.77
N ILE A 76 18.21 -2.94 -3.25
CA ILE A 76 18.25 -4.23 -2.56
C ILE A 76 19.62 -4.38 -1.92
N HIS A 77 19.74 -3.96 -0.66
CA HIS A 77 20.95 -4.12 0.18
C HIS A 77 22.27 -3.71 -0.49
N GLU A 78 22.27 -2.64 -1.29
CA GLU A 78 23.43 -2.18 -2.07
C GLU A 78 23.98 -3.21 -3.10
N VAL A 79 23.32 -4.36 -3.26
CA VAL A 79 23.69 -5.43 -4.21
C VAL A 79 23.03 -5.22 -5.55
N ALA A 80 21.78 -4.76 -5.56
CA ALA A 80 21.04 -4.52 -6.78
C ALA A 80 20.19 -3.25 -6.71
N ASN A 81 20.06 -2.58 -7.85
CA ASN A 81 19.05 -1.57 -8.09
C ASN A 81 18.04 -2.16 -9.07
N LEU A 82 16.78 -2.28 -8.66
CA LEU A 82 15.68 -2.65 -9.52
C LEU A 82 14.80 -1.44 -9.76
N THR A 83 14.65 -1.04 -11.02
CA THR A 83 13.70 0.00 -11.43
C THR A 83 12.53 -0.64 -12.13
N ILE A 84 11.32 -0.41 -11.64
CA ILE A 84 10.09 -0.69 -12.38
C ILE A 84 9.79 0.57 -13.22
N VAL A 85 9.94 0.46 -14.54
CA VAL A 85 9.76 1.58 -15.47
C VAL A 85 8.28 1.85 -15.66
N GLU A 86 7.54 0.79 -16.00
CA GLU A 86 6.09 0.76 -16.14
C GLU A 86 5.59 -0.58 -15.58
N GLY A 87 4.80 -0.54 -14.52
CA GLY A 87 4.29 -1.74 -13.89
C GLY A 87 2.90 -1.53 -13.32
N MET A 88 2.26 -2.65 -12.99
CA MET A 88 0.99 -2.68 -12.31
C MET A 88 1.00 -3.73 -11.21
N ALA A 89 0.46 -3.38 -10.05
CA ALA A 89 0.14 -4.31 -8.99
C ALA A 89 -1.37 -4.52 -8.92
N LYS A 90 -1.78 -5.77 -8.63
CA LYS A 90 -3.18 -6.16 -8.51
C LYS A 90 -3.41 -7.04 -7.29
N GLY A 91 -4.65 -7.05 -6.81
CA GLY A 91 -5.15 -7.96 -5.78
C GLY A 91 -5.41 -7.31 -4.41
N ILE A 92 -5.14 -6.01 -4.27
CA ILE A 92 -5.31 -5.32 -2.97
C ILE A 92 -6.80 -5.20 -2.64
N LYS A 93 -7.65 -5.01 -3.65
CA LYS A 93 -9.11 -4.97 -3.48
C LYS A 93 -9.68 -6.28 -2.92
N GLU A 94 -9.08 -7.41 -3.33
CA GLU A 94 -9.51 -8.75 -2.96
C GLU A 94 -8.95 -9.22 -1.61
N CYS A 95 -8.06 -8.45 -0.99
CA CYS A 95 -7.59 -8.71 0.37
C CYS A 95 -8.76 -8.88 1.35
N ILE A 96 -8.65 -9.88 2.21
CA ILE A 96 -9.60 -10.17 3.28
C ILE A 96 -9.03 -9.58 4.57
N VAL A 97 -9.82 -8.76 5.27
CA VAL A 97 -9.42 -8.24 6.59
C VAL A 97 -9.80 -9.30 7.62
N GLU A 98 -8.83 -10.05 8.12
CA GLU A 98 -9.06 -11.14 9.08
C GLU A 98 -9.39 -10.59 10.47
N LYS A 99 -8.62 -9.57 10.88
CA LYS A 99 -8.77 -8.92 12.17
C LYS A 99 -8.61 -7.42 12.01
N PHE A 100 -9.41 -6.69 12.76
CA PHE A 100 -9.25 -5.26 12.94
C PHE A 100 -9.67 -4.88 14.36
N SER A 101 -8.85 -4.10 15.04
CA SER A 101 -9.18 -3.62 16.38
C SER A 101 -8.48 -2.32 16.70
N ILE A 102 -9.07 -1.55 17.60
CA ILE A 102 -8.56 -0.24 18.02
C ILE A 102 -8.43 -0.24 19.54
N ASN A 103 -7.23 0.00 20.04
CA ASN A 103 -7.01 0.36 21.43
C ASN A 103 -6.97 1.88 21.57
N ILE A 104 -8.14 2.48 21.81
CA ILE A 104 -8.32 3.93 21.89
C ILE A 104 -7.45 4.59 22.99
N THR A 105 -7.23 3.88 24.09
CA THR A 105 -6.46 4.41 25.24
C THR A 105 -4.97 4.43 24.93
N ALA A 106 -4.47 3.41 24.22
CA ALA A 106 -3.07 3.34 23.79
C ALA A 106 -2.80 4.16 22.52
N GLY A 107 -3.84 4.49 21.74
CA GLY A 107 -3.70 5.12 20.43
C GLY A 107 -3.04 4.19 19.41
N ILE A 108 -3.38 2.89 19.45
CA ILE A 108 -2.82 1.86 18.57
C ILE A 108 -3.97 1.06 17.95
N GLY A 109 -3.98 0.97 16.63
CA GLY A 109 -4.82 0.04 15.87
C GLY A 109 -4.02 -1.18 15.43
N HIS A 110 -4.72 -2.29 15.28
CA HIS A 110 -4.16 -3.56 14.82
C HIS A 110 -5.00 -4.11 13.69
N GLN A 111 -4.34 -4.55 12.62
CA GLN A 111 -4.97 -5.09 11.42
C GLN A 111 -4.21 -6.33 10.96
N GLU A 112 -4.94 -7.37 10.59
CA GLU A 112 -4.39 -8.54 9.89
C GLU A 112 -5.17 -8.75 8.58
N ASN A 113 -4.46 -8.96 7.48
CA ASN A 113 -5.06 -9.27 6.19
C ASN A 113 -4.51 -10.58 5.62
N THR A 114 -5.29 -11.20 4.73
CA THR A 114 -4.82 -12.23 3.81
C THR A 114 -5.03 -11.74 2.38
N CYS A 115 -4.00 -11.79 1.54
CA CYS A 115 -4.03 -11.25 0.18
C CYS A 115 -3.39 -12.19 -0.84
N ASP A 116 -3.94 -12.19 -2.05
CA ASP A 116 -3.30 -12.70 -3.25
C ASP A 116 -2.86 -11.50 -4.09
N ILE A 117 -1.56 -11.31 -4.28
CA ILE A 117 -0.99 -10.13 -4.92
C ILE A 117 -0.18 -10.52 -6.14
N SER A 118 -0.40 -9.81 -7.25
CA SER A 118 0.45 -9.91 -8.44
C SER A 118 1.07 -8.56 -8.76
N VAL A 119 2.33 -8.56 -9.18
CA VAL A 119 3.04 -7.39 -9.68
C VAL A 119 3.69 -7.77 -11.00
N GLU A 120 3.44 -6.99 -12.04
CA GLU A 120 4.01 -7.22 -13.38
C GLU A 120 4.43 -5.91 -14.03
N GLY A 121 5.47 -5.93 -14.85
CA GLY A 121 5.92 -4.71 -15.53
C GLY A 121 7.27 -4.82 -16.21
N HIS A 122 7.61 -3.75 -16.94
CA HIS A 122 8.94 -3.53 -17.49
C HIS A 122 9.89 -3.14 -16.36
N TYR A 123 10.99 -3.88 -16.24
CA TYR A 123 12.02 -3.63 -15.24
C TYR A 123 13.37 -3.36 -15.89
N ILE A 124 14.17 -2.55 -15.21
CA ILE A 124 15.61 -2.39 -15.43
C ILE A 124 16.31 -2.78 -14.13
N MET A 125 17.24 -3.72 -14.20
CA MET A 125 18.01 -4.17 -13.06
C MET A 125 19.50 -4.00 -13.32
N GLU A 126 20.22 -3.53 -12.32
CA GLU A 126 21.68 -3.65 -12.25
C GLU A 126 22.04 -4.32 -10.93
N ALA A 127 22.81 -5.40 -10.99
CA ALA A 127 23.22 -6.15 -9.83
C ALA A 127 24.74 -6.41 -9.87
N PHE A 128 25.39 -6.17 -8.73
CA PHE A 128 26.81 -6.43 -8.56
C PHE A 128 27.03 -7.22 -7.28
N SER A 129 27.68 -8.38 -7.40
CA SER A 129 28.06 -9.19 -6.25
C SER A 129 29.30 -10.02 -6.55
N PRO A 130 30.33 -9.98 -5.68
CA PRO A 130 31.46 -10.91 -5.76
C PRO A 130 31.05 -12.38 -5.72
N LEU A 131 29.86 -12.68 -5.17
CA LEU A 131 29.31 -14.04 -5.15
C LEU A 131 28.96 -14.53 -6.55
N PHE A 132 28.47 -13.65 -7.43
CA PHE A 132 28.10 -14.01 -8.80
C PHE A 132 29.27 -14.62 -9.55
N LYS A 133 30.51 -14.15 -9.30
CA LYS A 133 31.70 -14.69 -9.97
C LYS A 133 31.86 -16.21 -9.82
N ASN A 134 31.57 -16.72 -8.63
CA ASN A 134 31.75 -18.14 -8.34
C ASN A 134 30.68 -19.02 -9.01
N PHE A 135 29.51 -18.47 -9.29
CA PHE A 135 28.35 -19.20 -9.82
C PHE A 135 28.09 -18.95 -11.31
N LEU A 136 28.34 -17.73 -11.77
CA LEU A 136 28.00 -17.20 -13.10
C LEU A 136 29.25 -16.78 -13.90
N GLY A 137 30.45 -16.87 -13.31
CA GLY A 137 31.71 -16.48 -13.96
C GLY A 137 32.02 -14.98 -13.94
N GLU A 138 31.01 -14.13 -13.71
CA GLU A 138 31.10 -12.67 -13.70
C GLU A 138 30.56 -12.07 -12.41
N GLU A 139 31.00 -10.86 -12.05
CA GLU A 139 30.56 -10.14 -10.84
C GLU A 139 29.35 -9.22 -11.08
N TYR A 140 29.00 -8.98 -12.35
CA TYR A 140 27.96 -8.07 -12.77
C TYR A 140 26.89 -8.79 -13.58
N MET A 141 25.64 -8.44 -13.30
CA MET A 141 24.45 -8.88 -14.00
C MET A 141 23.57 -7.67 -14.24
N HIS A 142 22.92 -7.62 -15.40
CA HIS A 142 21.93 -6.60 -15.69
C HIS A 142 20.67 -7.22 -16.28
N GLY A 143 19.56 -6.49 -16.22
CA GLY A 143 18.33 -6.91 -16.85
C GLY A 143 17.57 -5.72 -17.39
N ASN A 144 16.88 -5.92 -18.51
CA ASN A 144 16.01 -4.91 -19.12
C ASN A 144 14.87 -5.62 -19.84
N GLY A 145 13.88 -6.05 -19.08
CA GLY A 145 12.89 -7.02 -19.56
C GLY A 145 11.55 -6.85 -18.87
N TYR A 146 10.64 -7.76 -19.14
CA TYR A 146 9.38 -7.86 -18.42
C TYR A 146 9.50 -8.89 -17.29
N GLY A 147 9.04 -8.48 -16.11
CA GLY A 147 9.03 -9.28 -14.90
C GLY A 147 7.61 -9.42 -14.37
N LYS A 148 7.37 -10.53 -13.65
CA LYS A 148 6.13 -10.80 -12.93
C LYS A 148 6.43 -11.54 -11.63
N SER A 149 5.72 -11.18 -10.57
CA SER A 149 5.72 -11.87 -9.29
C SER A 149 4.27 -12.13 -8.88
N GLU A 150 3.97 -13.33 -8.42
CA GLU A 150 2.68 -13.74 -7.88
C GLU A 150 2.87 -14.31 -6.49
N THR A 151 2.15 -13.76 -5.52
CA THR A 151 2.10 -14.25 -4.15
C THR A 151 0.67 -14.63 -3.82
N GLU A 152 0.46 -15.87 -3.39
CA GLU A 152 -0.83 -16.35 -2.89
C GLU A 152 -0.78 -16.47 -1.37
N ASN A 153 -1.92 -16.22 -0.71
CA ASN A 153 -2.10 -16.36 0.74
C ASN A 153 -1.00 -15.64 1.55
N MET A 154 -0.69 -14.40 1.16
CA MET A 154 0.18 -13.52 1.91
C MET A 154 -0.56 -13.03 3.14
N HIS A 155 -0.06 -13.36 4.33
CA HIS A 155 -0.58 -12.81 5.56
C HIS A 155 0.18 -11.54 5.92
N LEU A 156 -0.56 -10.45 6.11
CA LEU A 156 -0.02 -9.14 6.45
C LEU A 156 -0.50 -8.77 7.86
N ILE A 157 0.40 -8.25 8.67
CA ILE A 157 0.10 -7.82 10.03
C ILE A 157 0.56 -6.37 10.17
N PHE A 158 -0.31 -5.51 10.68
CA PHE A 158 -0.04 -4.09 10.88
C PHE A 158 -0.39 -3.68 12.31
N ASP A 159 0.53 -2.97 12.95
CA ASP A 159 0.26 -2.16 14.13
C ASP A 159 0.46 -0.69 13.76
N PHE A 160 -0.61 0.08 13.74
CA PHE A 160 -0.58 1.48 13.33
C PHE A 160 -0.94 2.40 14.50
N PRO A 161 -0.05 3.32 14.88
CA PRO A 161 -0.39 4.34 15.87
C PRO A 161 -1.30 5.41 15.25
N PHE A 162 -2.17 5.98 16.08
CA PHE A 162 -3.06 7.06 15.68
C PHE A 162 -3.28 8.07 16.82
N ASN A 163 -3.82 9.22 16.45
CA ASN A 163 -4.26 10.26 17.38
C ASN A 163 -5.75 10.52 17.19
N VAL A 164 -6.45 10.78 18.30
CA VAL A 164 -7.75 11.42 18.27
C VAL A 164 -7.50 12.93 18.26
N ILE A 165 -7.98 13.61 17.23
CA ILE A 165 -7.76 15.05 17.03
C ILE A 165 -9.08 15.76 16.78
N GLN A 166 -9.14 17.03 17.17
CA GLN A 166 -10.24 17.92 16.81
C GLN A 166 -9.75 18.86 15.69
N HIS A 167 -10.53 18.99 14.62
CA HIS A 167 -10.25 19.94 13.55
C HIS A 167 -10.90 21.31 13.84
N ASP A 168 -10.62 22.30 12.98
CA ASP A 168 -11.14 23.67 13.08
C ASP A 168 -12.68 23.76 12.97
N ASP A 169 -13.31 22.74 12.40
CA ASP A 169 -14.78 22.60 12.34
C ASP A 169 -15.40 22.15 13.67
N GLY A 170 -14.58 21.82 14.67
CA GLY A 170 -15.00 21.31 15.96
C GLY A 170 -15.27 19.81 15.99
N GLU A 171 -15.11 19.11 14.86
CA GLU A 171 -15.34 17.68 14.77
C GLU A 171 -14.11 16.86 15.15
N ILE A 172 -14.36 15.63 15.61
CA ILE A 172 -13.31 14.72 16.08
C ILE A 172 -13.01 13.66 15.02
N TYR A 173 -11.73 13.44 14.77
CA TYR A 173 -11.19 12.54 13.76
C TYR A 173 -10.21 11.54 14.38
N ILE A 174 -10.04 10.38 13.73
CA ILE A 174 -9.00 9.41 14.04
C ILE A 174 -7.92 9.53 12.96
N LYS A 175 -6.79 10.12 13.32
CA LYS A 175 -5.68 10.37 12.40
C LYS A 175 -4.55 9.38 12.60
N CYS A 176 -4.27 8.58 11.59
CA CYS A 176 -3.14 7.65 11.62
C CYS A 176 -1.79 8.40 11.54
N ILE A 177 -0.77 7.85 12.21
CA ILE A 177 0.61 8.37 12.16
C ILE A 177 1.43 7.44 11.26
N TYR A 178 1.36 7.70 9.95
CA TYR A 178 1.87 6.82 8.90
C TYR A 178 3.34 6.43 9.05
N ASP A 179 4.19 7.37 9.48
CA ASP A 179 5.64 7.16 9.60
C ASP A 179 6.05 6.21 10.74
N LEU A 180 5.11 5.84 11.61
CA LEU A 180 5.36 4.98 12.78
C LEU A 180 4.66 3.62 12.70
N ILE A 181 4.08 3.30 11.54
CA ILE A 181 3.42 2.01 11.31
C ILE A 181 4.46 0.91 11.37
N LYS A 182 4.14 -0.14 12.11
CA LYS A 182 4.89 -1.39 12.12
C LYS A 182 4.14 -2.41 11.30
N TYR A 183 4.89 -3.20 10.55
CA TYR A 183 4.32 -4.29 9.78
C TYR A 183 5.17 -5.55 9.93
N ASP A 184 4.52 -6.68 9.73
CA ASP A 184 5.13 -7.98 9.51
C ASP A 184 4.37 -8.69 8.38
N TYR A 185 5.00 -9.68 7.76
CA TYR A 185 4.35 -10.46 6.71
C TYR A 185 4.86 -11.90 6.67
N GLU A 186 3.96 -12.80 6.31
CA GLU A 186 4.24 -14.22 6.10
C GLU A 186 3.64 -14.66 4.77
N ASN A 187 4.48 -15.17 3.89
CA ASN A 187 4.03 -15.84 2.68
C ASN A 187 3.76 -17.31 3.01
N ARG A 188 2.48 -17.68 3.09
CA ARG A 188 2.07 -19.04 3.46
C ARG A 188 2.17 -20.02 2.29
N GLU A 189 2.06 -19.52 1.07
CA GLU A 189 2.28 -20.27 -0.17
C GLU A 189 3.54 -19.82 -0.90
N LYS A 190 3.90 -20.57 -1.94
CA LYS A 190 5.06 -20.27 -2.78
C LYS A 190 4.83 -18.98 -3.58
N VAL A 191 5.84 -18.11 -3.59
CA VAL A 191 5.91 -17.00 -4.55
C VAL A 191 6.44 -17.51 -5.88
N VAL A 192 5.78 -17.11 -6.96
CA VAL A 192 6.15 -17.46 -8.34
C VAL A 192 6.67 -16.22 -9.05
N TYR A 193 7.84 -16.34 -9.64
CA TYR A 193 8.50 -15.30 -10.41
C TYR A 193 8.59 -15.72 -11.88
N ALA A 194 8.49 -14.74 -12.76
CA ALA A 194 8.87 -14.81 -14.17
C ALA A 194 9.64 -13.55 -14.54
N ALA A 195 10.68 -13.67 -15.34
CA ALA A 195 11.44 -12.54 -15.85
C ALA A 195 12.16 -12.93 -17.14
N ASP A 196 12.27 -11.99 -18.08
CA ASP A 196 13.09 -12.15 -19.28
C ASP A 196 14.25 -11.16 -19.32
N ASN A 197 15.17 -11.36 -20.26
CA ASN A 197 16.31 -10.51 -20.56
C ASN A 197 17.20 -10.18 -19.34
N ILE A 198 17.54 -11.20 -18.55
CA ILE A 198 18.57 -11.14 -17.50
C ILE A 198 19.88 -11.62 -18.11
N VAL A 199 20.88 -10.75 -18.16
CA VAL A 199 22.12 -10.95 -18.92
C VAL A 199 23.34 -10.90 -18.00
N VAL A 200 24.26 -11.84 -18.24
CA VAL A 200 25.61 -11.86 -17.66
C VAL A 200 26.63 -12.02 -18.79
N GLY A 201 27.57 -11.07 -18.89
CA GLY A 201 28.46 -10.97 -20.05
C GLY A 201 27.64 -10.76 -21.33
N ASP A 202 27.69 -11.74 -22.22
CA ASP A 202 26.90 -11.77 -23.48
C ASP A 202 25.78 -12.83 -23.47
N GLU A 203 25.57 -13.52 -22.33
CA GLU A 203 24.62 -14.64 -22.21
C GLU A 203 23.33 -14.23 -21.51
N ASP A 204 22.19 -14.60 -22.09
CA ASP A 204 20.88 -14.54 -21.43
C ASP A 204 20.74 -15.74 -20.49
N ILE A 205 20.61 -15.45 -19.20
CA ILE A 205 20.50 -16.41 -18.11
C ILE A 205 19.14 -16.37 -17.43
N SER A 206 18.12 -15.78 -18.06
CA SER A 206 16.78 -15.62 -17.47
C SER A 206 16.19 -16.91 -16.94
N GLU A 207 16.22 -17.99 -17.72
CA GLU A 207 15.66 -19.29 -17.31
C GLU A 207 16.32 -19.80 -16.01
N LEU A 208 17.66 -19.77 -15.96
CA LEU A 208 18.44 -20.19 -14.80
C LEU A 208 18.13 -19.32 -13.57
N MET A 209 18.07 -18.00 -13.74
CA MET A 209 17.81 -17.06 -12.64
C MET A 209 16.38 -17.19 -12.11
N VAL A 210 15.40 -17.33 -12.99
CA VAL A 210 13.99 -17.52 -12.62
C VAL A 210 13.79 -18.86 -11.92
N GLU A 211 14.42 -19.94 -12.40
CA GLU A 211 14.39 -21.25 -11.74
C GLU A 211 14.97 -21.14 -10.32
N MET A 212 16.16 -20.54 -10.18
CA MET A 212 16.79 -20.31 -8.88
C MET A 212 15.89 -19.47 -7.95
N MET A 213 15.30 -18.38 -8.43
CA MET A 213 14.41 -17.53 -7.64
C MET A 213 13.17 -18.31 -7.16
N ASN A 214 12.58 -19.12 -8.04
CA ASN A 214 11.40 -19.92 -7.73
C ASN A 214 11.70 -21.08 -6.77
N GLU A 215 12.86 -21.72 -6.87
CA GLU A 215 13.30 -22.75 -5.92
C GLU A 215 13.62 -22.16 -4.55
N ASN A 216 14.17 -20.95 -4.53
CA ASN A 216 14.67 -20.27 -3.34
C ASN A 216 13.78 -19.09 -2.91
N TRP A 217 12.49 -19.14 -3.24
CA TRP A 217 11.57 -18.00 -3.13
C TRP A 217 11.51 -17.37 -1.74
N ARG A 218 11.70 -18.15 -0.67
CA ARG A 218 11.74 -17.64 0.71
C ARG A 218 12.91 -16.70 0.95
N ILE A 219 14.09 -17.06 0.44
CA ILE A 219 15.31 -16.26 0.53
C ILE A 219 15.16 -15.00 -0.31
N VAL A 220 14.57 -15.13 -1.50
CA VAL A 220 14.25 -14.00 -2.37
C VAL A 220 13.32 -13.03 -1.65
N MET A 221 12.22 -13.50 -1.06
CA MET A 221 11.30 -12.64 -0.30
C MET A 221 11.99 -11.95 0.88
N SER A 222 12.73 -12.69 1.72
CA SER A 222 13.38 -12.10 2.89
C SER A 222 14.42 -11.04 2.54
N THR A 223 14.98 -11.10 1.33
CA THR A 223 16.06 -10.20 0.87
C THR A 223 15.50 -9.04 0.05
N CYS A 224 14.58 -9.32 -0.87
CA CYS A 224 14.12 -8.37 -1.87
C CYS A 224 12.84 -7.66 -1.46
N ALA A 225 11.92 -8.29 -0.73
CA ALA A 225 10.61 -7.73 -0.43
C ALA A 225 10.60 -6.51 0.51
N PRO A 226 11.48 -6.39 1.55
CA PRO A 226 11.42 -5.26 2.49
C PRO A 226 11.34 -3.86 1.85
N PRO A 227 12.19 -3.46 0.88
CA PRO A 227 12.07 -2.14 0.26
C PRO A 227 10.75 -1.93 -0.52
N PHE A 228 10.14 -3.00 -1.03
CA PHE A 228 8.81 -2.91 -1.66
C PHE A 228 7.74 -2.76 -0.58
N MET A 229 7.80 -3.56 0.48
CA MET A 229 6.85 -3.51 1.59
C MET A 229 6.86 -2.14 2.27
N ASP A 230 8.04 -1.56 2.54
CA ASP A 230 8.15 -0.21 3.11
C ASP A 230 7.37 0.82 2.29
N LYS A 231 7.52 0.78 0.96
CA LYS A 231 6.83 1.70 0.04
C LYS A 231 5.35 1.39 -0.11
N SER A 232 4.98 0.12 -0.15
CA SER A 232 3.60 -0.33 -0.27
C SER A 232 2.79 0.02 0.98
N VAL A 233 3.34 -0.19 2.18
CA VAL A 233 2.69 0.16 3.45
C VAL A 233 2.52 1.67 3.58
N GLU A 234 3.57 2.44 3.27
CA GLU A 234 3.50 3.91 3.24
C GLU A 234 2.36 4.40 2.31
N SER A 235 2.29 3.83 1.11
CA SER A 235 1.30 4.22 0.10
C SER A 235 -0.11 3.81 0.49
N TYR A 236 -0.30 2.56 0.95
CA TYR A 236 -1.58 2.02 1.39
C TYR A 236 -2.17 2.84 2.52
N PHE A 237 -1.43 3.07 3.62
CA PHE A 237 -2.01 3.78 4.75
C PHE A 237 -2.25 5.26 4.48
N LYS A 238 -1.44 5.91 3.64
CA LYS A 238 -1.75 7.28 3.16
C LYS A 238 -3.04 7.29 2.36
N PHE A 239 -3.25 6.28 1.52
CA PHE A 239 -4.46 6.14 0.72
C PHE A 239 -5.71 5.95 1.60
N VAL A 240 -5.64 5.03 2.56
CA VAL A 240 -6.66 4.83 3.60
C VAL A 240 -6.95 6.13 4.37
N GLY A 241 -5.89 6.90 4.63
CA GLY A 241 -5.92 8.20 5.28
C GLY A 241 -6.87 9.21 4.63
N PHE A 242 -7.02 9.22 3.30
CA PHE A 242 -7.90 10.16 2.62
C PHE A 242 -9.35 10.09 3.12
N PHE A 243 -9.80 8.90 3.51
CA PHE A 243 -11.11 8.73 4.13
C PHE A 243 -11.09 9.13 5.61
N PHE A 244 -10.28 8.46 6.44
CA PHE A 244 -10.37 8.60 7.90
C PHE A 244 -9.88 9.97 8.42
N ASP A 245 -9.00 10.65 7.67
CA ASP A 245 -8.59 12.02 7.99
C ASP A 245 -9.65 13.06 7.56
N SER A 246 -10.63 12.68 6.73
CA SER A 246 -11.65 13.58 6.16
C SER A 246 -13.06 13.34 6.68
N VAL A 247 -13.34 12.16 7.26
CA VAL A 247 -14.66 11.80 7.79
C VAL A 247 -14.65 11.86 9.32
N PRO A 248 -15.53 12.66 9.97
CA PRO A 248 -15.62 12.70 11.41
C PRO A 248 -15.96 11.34 12.03
N ALA A 249 -15.31 11.02 13.15
CA ALA A 249 -15.46 9.72 13.82
C ALA A 249 -16.89 9.38 14.22
N ARG A 250 -17.73 10.38 14.54
CA ARG A 250 -19.15 10.20 14.87
C ARG A 250 -19.97 9.50 13.77
N HIS A 251 -19.49 9.46 12.53
CA HIS A 251 -20.18 8.81 11.43
C HIS A 251 -20.04 7.29 11.48
N TYR A 252 -19.01 6.78 12.17
CA TYR A 252 -18.67 5.37 12.16
C TYR A 252 -18.32 4.79 13.53
N ILE A 253 -18.14 5.63 14.56
CA ILE A 253 -17.96 5.24 15.97
C ILE A 253 -19.13 5.76 16.82
N ILE A 254 -19.60 4.94 17.76
CA ILE A 254 -20.72 5.27 18.66
C ILE A 254 -20.26 6.10 19.86
N GLU A 255 -19.09 5.79 20.43
CA GLU A 255 -18.56 6.44 21.62
C GLU A 255 -18.17 7.90 21.40
N ASP A 256 -18.28 8.71 22.46
CA ASP A 256 -17.68 10.04 22.51
C ASP A 256 -16.16 9.94 22.65
N LEU A 257 -15.44 10.40 21.63
CA LEU A 257 -13.98 10.35 21.58
C LEU A 257 -13.31 11.56 22.24
N SER A 258 -14.06 12.57 22.70
CA SER A 258 -13.52 13.77 23.36
C SER A 258 -12.53 13.50 24.50
N PRO A 259 -12.73 12.49 25.37
CA PRO A 259 -11.79 12.17 26.45
C PRO A 259 -10.40 11.71 25.97
N TYR A 260 -10.26 11.32 24.70
CA TYR A 260 -9.04 10.78 24.12
C TYR A 260 -8.29 11.78 23.24
N LEU A 261 -8.81 13.01 23.10
CA LEU A 261 -8.16 14.08 22.37
C LEU A 261 -6.73 14.28 22.88
N LYS A 262 -5.75 14.21 21.98
CA LYS A 262 -4.39 14.61 22.33
C LYS A 262 -4.30 16.15 22.43
N PRO A 263 -3.57 16.67 23.41
CA PRO A 263 -3.36 18.11 23.57
C PRO A 263 -2.52 18.70 22.43
#